data_AF-A0A2K3NJ32-F1
#
_entry.id   AF-A0A2K3NJ32-F1
#
_cell.length_a   1.000
_cell.length_b   1.000
_cell.length_c   1.000
_cell.angle_alpha   90.00
_cell.angle_beta   90.00
_cell.angle_gamma   90.00
#
_symmetry.space_group_name_H-M   'P 1'
#
loop_
_entity.id
_entity.type
_entity.pdbx_description
1 polymer ?
#
loop_
_entity_poly.entity_id
_entity_poly.type
_entity_poly.pdbx_seq_one_letter_code
_entity_poly.pdbx_strand_id
1 'polypeptide(L)'
;GEYHLDLIVRYGAVPIIVPRVSGIHTLLDSFEPIHGVLLCEGEDIDPSHYDDADLCGLTPEELEQIRQLHPSDATIDKEKDSIELRLAKLCLERNIPYLGICRGSQMLNVSCGGKLYQDIEKELLQKNHDGFQRVVHMDYGNYDGHRHSINVMANTPLHDWFNDSFVDDKMEIMVNSYHHQGVKILAERFVPMAFSPDGLIEGFYDPNNYNPEDGKFIMGLQFHPERMRNHDSDEFDYPGCSKAYQEFVTAVIAYEKKLSSSMLVPKSPKLNEELEQKRKLILRSFSMARDIYKSDSHMVANRNPELEAGADFLQANTALSLQQENRLKQVGATIRNGASYSHKMKLNQMREKAARNMMSNMSVEQLTDLVSFYGLMHQICSETIDRKMHELVVEES
;
A
#
# COMPACT_ATOMS: atom_id res chain seq x y z
N GLY A 1 -14.22 0.78 5.85
CA GLY A 1 -13.39 2.00 5.94
C GLY A 1 -12.47 2.02 7.16
N GLU A 2 -12.92 2.54 8.30
CA GLU A 2 -12.08 2.75 9.49
C GLU A 2 -11.52 1.46 10.10
N TYR A 3 -12.30 0.36 10.13
CA TYR A 3 -11.84 -0.94 10.62
C TYR A 3 -10.62 -1.49 9.87
N HIS A 4 -10.60 -1.34 8.54
CA HIS A 4 -9.45 -1.77 7.72
C HIS A 4 -8.18 -1.03 8.15
N LEU A 5 -8.26 0.30 8.25
CA LEU A 5 -7.12 1.13 8.62
C LEU A 5 -6.64 0.83 10.03
N ASP A 6 -7.57 0.65 10.99
CA ASP A 6 -7.24 0.25 12.35
C ASP A 6 -6.47 -1.08 12.38
N LEU A 7 -6.95 -2.10 11.66
CA LEU A 7 -6.30 -3.41 11.65
C LEU A 7 -4.91 -3.39 11.00
N ILE A 8 -4.76 -2.67 9.88
CA ILE A 8 -3.47 -2.50 9.22
C ILE A 8 -2.46 -1.82 10.15
N VAL A 9 -2.86 -0.74 10.82
CA VAL A 9 -2.00 -0.03 11.78
C VAL A 9 -1.70 -0.90 13.00
N ARG A 10 -2.71 -1.58 13.54
CA ARG A 10 -2.59 -2.45 14.71
C ARG A 10 -1.57 -3.57 14.52
N TYR A 11 -1.48 -4.13 13.31
CA TYR A 11 -0.52 -5.19 13.00
C TYR A 11 0.83 -4.69 12.46
N GLY A 12 1.02 -3.37 12.39
CA GLY A 12 2.33 -2.77 12.16
C GLY A 12 2.63 -2.33 10.73
N ALA A 13 1.61 -2.10 9.90
CA ALA A 13 1.75 -1.51 8.57
C ALA A 13 1.16 -0.09 8.51
N VAL A 14 1.67 0.74 7.58
CA VAL A 14 1.21 2.12 7.38
C VAL A 14 0.31 2.17 6.15
N PRO A 15 -1.00 2.47 6.29
CA PRO A 15 -1.89 2.55 5.15
C PRO A 15 -1.67 3.86 4.36
N ILE A 16 -1.66 3.75 3.03
CA ILE A 16 -1.69 4.90 2.10
C ILE A 16 -2.97 4.78 1.27
N ILE A 17 -3.80 5.82 1.30
CA ILE A 17 -5.07 5.84 0.56
C ILE A 17 -4.80 6.33 -0.86
N VAL A 18 -5.20 5.53 -1.85
CA VAL A 18 -5.19 5.92 -3.27
C VAL A 18 -6.47 6.69 -3.58
N PRO A 19 -6.40 7.96 -4.02
CA PRO A 19 -7.59 8.74 -4.33
C PRO A 19 -8.34 8.20 -5.55
N ARG A 20 -9.67 8.15 -5.46
CA ARG A 20 -10.58 7.85 -6.58
C ARG A 20 -10.83 9.11 -7.42
N VAL A 21 -9.83 9.53 -8.19
CA VAL A 21 -9.95 10.65 -9.13
C VAL A 21 -9.36 10.30 -10.49
N SER A 22 -9.91 10.91 -11.54
CA SER A 22 -9.51 10.59 -12.91
C SER A 22 -8.01 10.80 -13.15
N GLY A 23 -7.41 9.87 -13.89
CA GLY A 23 -5.99 9.85 -14.23
C GLY A 23 -5.06 9.23 -13.17
N ILE A 24 -5.52 8.91 -11.96
CA ILE A 24 -4.69 8.24 -10.94
C ILE A 24 -4.17 6.88 -11.42
N HIS A 25 -4.96 6.13 -12.20
CA HIS A 25 -4.54 4.85 -12.77
C HIS A 25 -3.25 4.94 -13.60
N THR A 26 -2.96 6.11 -14.20
CA THR A 26 -1.72 6.36 -14.97
C THR A 26 -0.52 6.70 -14.09
N LEU A 27 -0.77 7.05 -12.83
CA LEU A 27 0.22 7.54 -11.87
C LEU A 27 0.51 6.52 -10.77
N LEU A 28 -0.04 5.31 -10.85
CA LEU A 28 0.14 4.27 -9.83
C LEU A 28 1.61 3.92 -9.61
N ASP A 29 2.44 3.99 -10.66
CA ASP A 29 3.88 3.76 -10.56
C ASP A 29 4.58 4.82 -9.67
N SER A 30 3.95 5.99 -9.45
CA SER A 30 4.46 7.01 -8.51
C SER A 30 4.27 6.64 -7.04
N PHE A 31 3.49 5.60 -6.73
CA PHE A 31 3.33 5.06 -5.38
C PHE A 31 4.40 4.01 -5.04
N GLU A 32 5.32 3.71 -5.95
CA GLU A 32 6.39 2.74 -5.69
C GLU A 32 7.43 3.24 -4.66
N PRO A 33 7.98 2.35 -3.80
CA PRO A 33 7.65 0.92 -3.71
C PRO A 33 6.30 0.65 -3.04
N ILE A 34 5.49 -0.24 -3.64
CA ILE A 34 4.24 -0.73 -3.07
C ILE A 34 4.53 -2.08 -2.41
N HIS A 35 4.36 -2.16 -1.08
CA HIS A 35 4.64 -3.37 -0.31
C HIS A 35 3.44 -4.30 -0.18
N GLY A 36 2.23 -3.78 -0.39
CA GLY A 36 0.97 -4.51 -0.28
C GLY A 36 -0.19 -3.68 -0.79
N VAL A 37 -1.24 -4.35 -1.24
CA VAL A 37 -2.49 -3.72 -1.67
C VAL A 37 -3.67 -4.39 -0.96
N LEU A 38 -4.48 -3.58 -0.31
CA LEU A 38 -5.78 -3.96 0.24
C LEU A 38 -6.86 -3.29 -0.62
N LEU A 39 -7.63 -4.07 -1.37
CA LEU A 39 -8.83 -3.57 -2.04
C LEU A 39 -10.05 -3.84 -1.17
N CYS A 40 -10.75 -2.77 -0.83
CA CYS A 40 -11.90 -2.77 0.07
C CYS A 40 -13.22 -2.96 -0.69
N GLU A 41 -14.32 -2.82 0.04
CA GLU A 41 -15.68 -2.87 -0.47
C GLU A 41 -16.07 -1.69 -1.39
N GLY A 42 -17.17 -1.85 -2.12
CA GLY A 42 -17.70 -0.80 -2.98
C GLY A 42 -18.85 -1.22 -3.87
N GLU A 43 -19.14 -0.35 -4.83
CA GLU A 43 -20.17 -0.47 -5.86
C GLU A 43 -19.81 -1.49 -6.96
N ASP A 44 -20.78 -1.93 -7.74
CA ASP A 44 -20.62 -2.96 -8.78
C ASP A 44 -19.50 -2.69 -9.78
N ILE A 45 -18.85 -3.77 -10.20
CA ILE A 45 -17.84 -3.75 -11.27
C ILE A 45 -18.54 -3.70 -12.63
N ASP A 46 -18.07 -2.83 -13.54
CA ASP A 46 -18.62 -2.73 -14.90
C ASP A 46 -18.61 -4.12 -15.59
N PRO A 47 -19.78 -4.65 -16.00
CA PRO A 47 -19.88 -5.97 -16.63
C PRO A 47 -19.03 -6.12 -17.89
N SER A 48 -18.67 -5.03 -18.57
CA SER A 48 -17.77 -5.08 -19.73
C SER A 48 -16.37 -5.62 -19.42
N HIS A 49 -16.01 -5.76 -18.13
CA HIS A 49 -14.76 -6.35 -17.70
C HIS A 49 -14.76 -7.89 -17.62
N TYR A 50 -15.94 -8.54 -17.57
CA TYR A 50 -16.02 -9.99 -17.35
C TYR A 50 -17.13 -10.70 -18.14
N ASP A 51 -18.10 -9.98 -18.68
CA ASP A 51 -19.10 -10.51 -19.57
C ASP A 51 -18.69 -10.28 -21.03
N ASP A 52 -18.71 -11.36 -21.80
CA ASP A 52 -18.76 -11.27 -23.25
C ASP A 52 -20.18 -10.83 -23.63
N ALA A 53 -20.33 -10.02 -24.68
CA ALA A 53 -21.64 -9.48 -25.12
C ALA A 53 -22.72 -10.56 -25.34
N ASP A 54 -22.33 -11.82 -25.49
CA ASP A 54 -23.18 -12.98 -25.76
C ASP A 54 -23.53 -13.83 -24.52
N LEU A 55 -23.04 -13.50 -23.32
CA LEU A 55 -23.22 -14.30 -22.09
C LEU A 55 -24.07 -13.61 -21.00
N CYS A 56 -24.58 -12.42 -21.26
CA CYS A 56 -25.51 -11.75 -20.35
C CYS A 56 -26.81 -12.55 -20.30
N GLY A 57 -26.99 -13.32 -19.23
CA GLY A 57 -28.16 -14.17 -19.01
C GLY A 57 -29.40 -13.42 -18.54
N LEU A 58 -29.29 -12.10 -18.31
CA LEU A 58 -30.35 -11.25 -17.76
C LEU A 58 -30.94 -10.36 -18.85
N THR A 59 -32.27 -10.21 -18.84
CA THR A 59 -32.94 -9.29 -19.77
C THR A 59 -32.72 -7.83 -19.36
N PRO A 60 -32.86 -6.86 -20.29
CA PRO A 60 -32.78 -5.44 -19.93
C PRO A 60 -33.75 -5.04 -18.81
N GLU A 61 -34.93 -5.65 -18.74
CA GLU A 61 -35.90 -5.42 -17.66
C GLU A 61 -35.40 -5.96 -16.32
N GLU A 62 -34.72 -7.11 -16.31
CA GLU A 62 -34.15 -7.68 -15.10
C GLU A 62 -32.99 -6.83 -14.57
N LEU A 63 -32.15 -6.30 -15.46
CA LEU A 63 -31.06 -5.37 -15.12
C LEU A 63 -31.59 -4.05 -14.55
N GLU A 64 -32.67 -3.52 -15.11
CA GLU A 64 -33.31 -2.31 -14.57
C GLU A 64 -33.91 -2.56 -13.18
N GLN A 65 -34.52 -3.72 -12.96
CA GLN A 65 -35.00 -4.10 -11.63
C GLN A 65 -33.85 -4.24 -10.61
N ILE A 66 -32.70 -4.80 -11.01
CA ILE A 66 -31.52 -4.89 -10.13
C ILE A 66 -31.06 -3.48 -9.72
N ARG A 67 -30.97 -2.55 -10.68
CA ARG A 67 -30.61 -1.15 -10.40
C ARG A 67 -31.60 -0.46 -9.47
N GLN A 68 -32.88 -0.77 -9.58
CA GLN A 68 -33.91 -0.24 -8.70
C GLN A 68 -33.88 -0.85 -7.30
N LEU A 69 -33.52 -2.14 -7.19
CA LEU A 69 -33.40 -2.86 -5.93
C LEU A 69 -32.13 -2.44 -5.16
N HIS A 70 -31.04 -2.20 -5.89
CA HIS A 70 -29.71 -1.88 -5.36
C HIS A 70 -29.22 -0.50 -5.82
N PRO A 71 -29.94 0.61 -5.55
CA PRO A 71 -29.68 1.90 -6.18
C PRO A 71 -28.33 2.52 -5.80
N SER A 72 -27.77 2.18 -4.63
CA SER A 72 -26.46 2.67 -4.19
C SER A 72 -25.30 1.77 -4.62
N ASP A 73 -25.55 0.46 -4.76
CA ASP A 73 -24.52 -0.54 -5.03
C ASP A 73 -24.37 -0.79 -6.55
N ALA A 74 -25.47 -0.79 -7.33
CA ALA A 74 -25.45 -1.03 -8.77
C ALA A 74 -24.91 0.14 -9.63
N THR A 75 -24.35 1.17 -8.99
CA THR A 75 -23.77 2.32 -9.69
C THR A 75 -22.35 1.99 -10.14
N ILE A 76 -22.12 1.95 -11.45
CA ILE A 76 -20.79 1.68 -12.02
C ILE A 76 -19.90 2.91 -11.90
N ASP A 77 -18.70 2.74 -11.33
CA ASP A 77 -17.64 3.74 -11.38
C ASP A 77 -16.42 3.25 -12.17
N LYS A 78 -16.37 3.72 -13.41
CA LYS A 78 -15.31 3.37 -14.37
C LYS A 78 -13.92 3.85 -13.94
N GLU A 79 -13.82 4.97 -13.23
CA GLU A 79 -12.53 5.46 -12.76
C GLU A 79 -11.99 4.57 -11.64
N LYS A 80 -12.86 4.19 -10.70
CA LYS A 80 -12.55 3.22 -9.64
C LYS A 80 -12.15 1.87 -10.23
N ASP A 81 -12.95 1.34 -11.16
CA ASP A 81 -12.65 0.08 -11.87
C ASP A 81 -11.28 0.15 -12.55
N SER A 82 -10.98 1.25 -13.25
CA SER A 82 -9.69 1.41 -13.94
C SER A 82 -8.48 1.41 -12.99
N ILE A 83 -8.60 2.08 -11.84
CA ILE A 83 -7.54 2.17 -10.82
C ILE A 83 -7.32 0.80 -10.20
N GLU A 84 -8.40 0.14 -9.81
CA GLU A 84 -8.35 -1.12 -9.09
C GLU A 84 -7.94 -2.30 -9.98
N LEU A 85 -8.40 -2.35 -11.23
CA LEU A 85 -7.91 -3.31 -12.21
C LEU A 85 -6.41 -3.18 -12.44
N ARG A 86 -5.91 -1.94 -12.55
CA ARG A 86 -4.47 -1.70 -12.73
C ARG A 86 -3.67 -2.10 -11.48
N LEU A 87 -4.17 -1.82 -10.28
CA LEU A 87 -3.55 -2.25 -9.02
C LEU A 87 -3.54 -3.78 -8.89
N ALA A 88 -4.67 -4.45 -9.16
CA ALA A 88 -4.77 -5.91 -9.12
C ALA A 88 -3.78 -6.56 -10.10
N LYS A 89 -3.72 -6.07 -11.35
CA LYS A 89 -2.74 -6.54 -12.36
C LYS A 89 -1.31 -6.34 -11.90
N LEU A 90 -0.98 -5.17 -11.35
CA LEU A 90 0.36 -4.89 -10.82
C LEU A 90 0.75 -5.87 -9.70
N CYS A 91 -0.20 -6.21 -8.82
CA CYS A 91 0.04 -7.18 -7.75
C CYS A 91 0.28 -8.58 -8.29
N LEU A 92 -0.50 -9.00 -9.29
CA LEU A 92 -0.38 -10.30 -9.94
C LEU A 92 0.93 -10.45 -10.73
N GLU A 93 1.38 -9.38 -11.39
CA GLU A 93 2.64 -9.35 -12.17
C GLU A 93 3.87 -9.37 -11.29
N ARG A 94 3.85 -8.66 -10.16
CA ARG A 94 5.01 -8.48 -9.27
C ARG A 94 4.95 -9.31 -7.99
N ASN A 95 3.93 -10.17 -7.86
CA ASN A 95 3.63 -10.95 -6.66
C ASN A 95 3.59 -10.08 -5.39
N ILE A 96 3.05 -8.85 -5.50
CA ILE A 96 2.84 -7.98 -4.34
C ILE A 96 1.71 -8.59 -3.50
N PRO A 97 1.86 -8.67 -2.16
CA PRO A 97 0.79 -9.07 -1.26
C PRO A 97 -0.51 -8.32 -1.55
N TYR A 98 -1.59 -9.07 -1.74
CA TYR A 98 -2.92 -8.60 -2.10
C TYR A 98 -3.97 -9.24 -1.19
N LEU A 99 -4.79 -8.40 -0.57
CA LEU A 99 -6.02 -8.80 0.12
C LEU A 99 -7.21 -8.08 -0.53
N GLY A 100 -8.17 -8.83 -1.06
CA GLY A 100 -9.42 -8.30 -1.58
C GLY A 100 -10.59 -8.64 -0.67
N ILE A 101 -11.36 -7.65 -0.21
CA ILE A 101 -12.54 -7.83 0.63
C ILE A 101 -13.79 -7.42 -0.15
N CYS A 102 -14.82 -8.27 -0.16
CA CYS A 102 -16.08 -8.09 -0.90
C CYS A 102 -15.79 -7.74 -2.37
N ARG A 103 -16.10 -6.53 -2.82
CA ARG A 103 -15.77 -6.05 -4.16
C ARG A 103 -14.28 -6.22 -4.53
N GLY A 104 -13.36 -6.04 -3.58
CA GLY A 104 -11.93 -6.28 -3.83
C GLY A 104 -11.64 -7.72 -4.27
N SER A 105 -12.30 -8.71 -3.65
CA SER A 105 -12.19 -10.12 -4.06
C SER A 105 -12.72 -10.34 -5.48
N GLN A 106 -13.85 -9.72 -5.82
CA GLN A 106 -14.45 -9.81 -7.16
C GLN A 106 -13.53 -9.20 -8.21
N MET A 107 -12.92 -8.07 -7.89
CA MET A 107 -11.95 -7.38 -8.76
C MET A 107 -10.71 -8.25 -9.03
N LEU A 108 -10.18 -8.92 -8.01
CA LEU A 108 -9.08 -9.86 -8.17
C LEU A 108 -9.47 -11.00 -9.13
N ASN A 109 -10.65 -11.59 -8.96
CA ASN A 109 -11.14 -12.66 -9.83
C ASN A 109 -11.28 -12.19 -11.30
N VAL A 110 -11.94 -11.05 -11.52
CA VAL A 110 -12.12 -10.43 -12.85
C VAL A 110 -10.78 -10.11 -13.50
N SER A 111 -9.79 -9.62 -12.74
CA SER A 111 -8.46 -9.30 -13.26
C SER A 111 -7.70 -10.52 -13.82
N CYS A 112 -8.08 -11.73 -13.41
CA CYS A 112 -7.55 -13.01 -13.89
C CYS A 112 -8.46 -13.70 -14.92
N GLY A 113 -9.51 -13.02 -15.42
CA GLY A 113 -10.44 -13.58 -16.40
C GLY A 113 -11.61 -14.39 -15.82
N GLY A 114 -11.81 -14.33 -14.51
CA GLY A 114 -13.02 -14.87 -13.88
C GLY A 114 -14.27 -14.04 -14.18
N LYS A 115 -15.44 -14.60 -13.85
CA LYS A 115 -16.76 -13.96 -14.09
C LYS A 115 -17.53 -13.76 -12.80
N LEU A 116 -18.43 -12.78 -12.79
CA LEU A 116 -19.32 -12.49 -11.67
C LEU A 116 -20.77 -12.80 -12.02
N TYR A 117 -21.57 -13.06 -11.00
CA TYR A 117 -23.01 -12.88 -11.06
C TYR A 117 -23.28 -11.37 -10.95
N GLN A 118 -24.03 -10.82 -11.90
CA GLN A 118 -24.53 -9.44 -11.80
C GLN A 118 -25.59 -9.32 -10.71
N ASP A 119 -26.33 -10.40 -10.46
CA ASP A 119 -27.19 -10.53 -9.30
C ASP A 119 -27.32 -12.00 -8.87
N ILE A 120 -26.83 -12.31 -7.66
CA ILE A 120 -26.84 -13.66 -7.09
C ILE A 120 -28.27 -14.17 -6.95
N GLU A 121 -29.19 -13.36 -6.44
CA GLU A 121 -30.57 -13.81 -6.23
C GLU A 121 -31.24 -14.17 -7.56
N LYS A 122 -31.09 -13.35 -8.60
CA LYS A 122 -31.73 -13.65 -9.88
C LYS A 122 -31.06 -14.78 -10.64
N GLU A 123 -29.74 -14.85 -10.67
CA GLU A 123 -29.04 -15.82 -11.52
C GLU A 123 -28.84 -17.18 -10.85
N LEU A 124 -28.61 -17.20 -9.54
CA LEU A 124 -28.29 -18.41 -8.80
C LEU A 124 -29.57 -19.16 -8.41
N LEU A 125 -30.67 -18.46 -8.08
CA LEU A 125 -31.97 -19.09 -7.81
C LEU A 125 -32.63 -19.70 -9.05
N GLN A 126 -32.31 -19.23 -10.26
CA GLN A 126 -32.81 -19.83 -11.49
C GLN A 126 -32.19 -21.21 -11.78
N LYS A 127 -31.02 -21.49 -11.21
CA LYS A 127 -30.30 -22.77 -11.37
C LYS A 127 -30.50 -23.71 -10.18
N ASN A 128 -31.73 -23.86 -9.67
CA ASN A 128 -32.07 -24.88 -8.66
C ASN A 128 -31.70 -26.29 -9.14
N HIS A 129 -30.42 -26.63 -9.00
CA HIS A 129 -29.87 -27.97 -9.08
C HIS A 129 -30.19 -28.64 -7.75
N ASP A 130 -30.70 -29.87 -7.81
CA ASP A 130 -31.03 -30.67 -6.64
C ASP A 130 -29.87 -30.66 -5.62
N GLY A 131 -30.07 -29.99 -4.47
CA GLY A 131 -29.13 -30.01 -3.33
C GLY A 131 -28.69 -28.67 -2.75
N PHE A 132 -28.87 -27.54 -3.46
CA PHE A 132 -28.49 -26.22 -2.95
C PHE A 132 -29.60 -25.53 -2.15
N GLN A 133 -29.26 -24.90 -1.03
CA GLN A 133 -30.21 -24.18 -0.18
C GLN A 133 -30.19 -22.70 -0.52
N ARG A 134 -31.36 -22.05 -0.60
CA ARG A 134 -31.43 -20.60 -0.82
C ARG A 134 -30.78 -19.84 0.34
N VAL A 135 -29.85 -18.94 0.01
CA VAL A 135 -29.19 -18.02 0.94
C VAL A 135 -29.58 -16.59 0.57
N VAL A 136 -29.76 -15.73 1.57
CA VAL A 136 -29.91 -14.29 1.38
C VAL A 136 -28.55 -13.67 1.60
N HIS A 137 -28.01 -12.97 0.61
CA HIS A 137 -26.67 -12.36 0.65
C HIS A 137 -26.69 -10.84 0.88
N MET A 138 -27.88 -10.25 0.87
CA MET A 138 -28.06 -8.84 1.15
C MET A 138 -29.39 -8.60 1.85
N ASP A 139 -29.34 -8.03 3.05
CA ASP A 139 -30.52 -7.60 3.80
C ASP A 139 -30.36 -6.13 4.21
N TYR A 140 -30.98 -5.24 3.44
CA TYR A 140 -31.01 -3.80 3.73
C TYR A 140 -31.70 -3.45 5.06
N GLY A 141 -32.56 -4.33 5.58
CA GLY A 141 -33.22 -4.17 6.88
C GLY A 141 -32.34 -4.55 8.08
N ASN A 142 -31.28 -5.33 7.86
CA ASN A 142 -30.36 -5.81 8.88
C ASN A 142 -28.90 -5.77 8.41
N TYR A 143 -28.48 -4.61 7.90
CA TYR A 143 -27.19 -4.42 7.23
C TYR A 143 -25.98 -4.95 8.03
N ASP A 144 -25.83 -4.54 9.29
CA ASP A 144 -24.66 -4.91 10.10
C ASP A 144 -24.81 -6.26 10.82
N GLY A 145 -26.05 -6.73 11.02
CA GLY A 145 -26.37 -7.92 11.81
C GLY A 145 -26.68 -9.17 10.97
N HIS A 146 -26.88 -9.04 9.66
CA HIS A 146 -27.19 -10.18 8.80
C HIS A 146 -26.00 -11.14 8.71
N ARG A 147 -26.30 -12.43 8.85
CA ARG A 147 -25.31 -13.52 8.81
C ARG A 147 -25.88 -14.72 8.08
N HIS A 148 -25.04 -15.44 7.34
CA HIS A 148 -25.35 -16.79 6.85
C HIS A 148 -24.17 -17.72 7.12
N SER A 149 -24.39 -19.03 7.04
CA SER A 149 -23.30 -19.98 7.19
C SER A 149 -22.50 -20.14 5.91
N ILE A 150 -21.25 -20.56 6.07
CA ILE A 150 -20.36 -21.00 4.99
C ILE A 150 -19.65 -22.28 5.41
N ASN A 151 -19.43 -23.16 4.45
CA ASN A 151 -18.61 -24.35 4.61
C ASN A 151 -17.17 -24.02 4.20
N VAL A 152 -16.24 -24.15 5.14
CA VAL A 152 -14.81 -23.93 4.94
C VAL A 152 -14.16 -25.23 4.44
N MET A 153 -13.31 -25.11 3.43
CA MET A 153 -12.60 -26.24 2.83
C MET A 153 -11.34 -26.57 3.63
N ALA A 154 -11.19 -27.85 3.98
CA ALA A 154 -9.98 -28.36 4.64
C ALA A 154 -8.71 -28.07 3.84
N ASN A 155 -7.58 -27.92 4.55
CA ASN A 155 -6.26 -27.66 3.97
C ASN A 155 -6.17 -26.36 3.16
N THR A 156 -6.91 -25.32 3.56
CA THR A 156 -6.84 -23.97 3.00
C THR A 156 -6.43 -22.97 4.08
N PRO A 157 -5.91 -21.79 3.71
CA PRO A 157 -5.63 -20.70 4.66
C PRO A 157 -6.79 -20.42 5.62
N LEU A 158 -8.00 -20.34 5.07
CA LEU A 158 -9.21 -20.04 5.83
C LEU A 158 -9.52 -21.15 6.86
N HIS A 159 -9.28 -22.41 6.51
CA HIS A 159 -9.43 -23.51 7.46
C HIS A 159 -8.51 -23.35 8.67
N ASP A 160 -7.25 -22.99 8.44
CA ASP A 160 -6.27 -22.83 9.52
C ASP A 160 -6.61 -21.62 10.42
N TRP A 161 -7.14 -20.54 9.83
CA TRP A 161 -7.56 -19.36 10.58
C TRP A 161 -8.75 -19.61 11.51
N PHE A 162 -9.67 -20.47 11.10
CA PHE A 162 -10.92 -20.75 11.81
C PHE A 162 -10.95 -22.13 12.47
N ASN A 163 -9.83 -22.86 12.49
CA ASN A 163 -9.74 -24.21 13.04
C ASN A 163 -10.33 -24.34 14.46
N ASP A 164 -10.05 -23.37 15.32
CA ASP A 164 -10.52 -23.36 16.72
C ASP A 164 -12.00 -22.93 16.86
N SER A 165 -12.64 -22.54 15.76
CA SER A 165 -14.04 -22.07 15.71
C SER A 165 -15.03 -23.14 15.22
N PHE A 166 -14.54 -24.28 14.73
CA PHE A 166 -15.38 -25.36 14.25
C PHE A 166 -16.00 -26.15 15.41
N VAL A 167 -17.27 -26.54 15.25
CA VAL A 167 -18.06 -27.25 16.27
C VAL A 167 -18.51 -28.60 15.71
N ASP A 168 -18.43 -29.67 16.51
CA ASP A 168 -18.88 -31.02 16.16
C ASP A 168 -18.29 -31.57 14.84
N ASP A 169 -17.00 -31.31 14.59
CA ASP A 169 -16.27 -31.66 13.35
C ASP A 169 -16.86 -31.05 12.06
N LYS A 170 -17.81 -30.11 12.18
CA LYS A 170 -18.34 -29.35 11.05
C LYS A 170 -17.47 -28.13 10.80
N MET A 171 -16.87 -28.09 9.61
CA MET A 171 -16.08 -26.94 9.13
C MET A 171 -17.01 -25.81 8.66
N GLU A 172 -17.91 -25.36 9.54
CA GLU A 172 -18.94 -24.36 9.25
C GLU A 172 -18.79 -23.16 10.19
N ILE A 173 -18.88 -21.95 9.64
CA ILE A 173 -18.88 -20.70 10.42
C ILE A 173 -19.98 -19.76 9.91
N MET A 174 -20.46 -18.84 10.75
CA MET A 174 -21.42 -17.81 10.37
C MET A 174 -20.65 -16.55 9.96
N VAL A 175 -20.87 -16.03 8.76
CA VAL A 175 -20.23 -14.80 8.26
C VAL A 175 -21.24 -13.73 7.97
N ASN A 176 -20.80 -12.47 7.99
CA ASN A 176 -21.61 -11.34 7.53
C ASN A 176 -21.69 -11.29 6.01
N SER A 177 -22.78 -10.71 5.53
CA SER A 177 -23.06 -10.70 4.10
C SER A 177 -23.79 -9.42 3.71
N TYR A 178 -23.16 -8.71 2.78
CA TYR A 178 -23.68 -7.49 2.18
C TYR A 178 -23.16 -7.40 0.75
N HIS A 179 -23.67 -8.29 -0.11
CA HIS A 179 -23.29 -8.32 -1.51
C HIS A 179 -24.41 -8.95 -2.35
N HIS A 180 -24.78 -8.29 -3.44
CA HIS A 180 -25.71 -8.85 -4.41
C HIS A 180 -24.97 -9.37 -5.67
N GLN A 181 -23.71 -8.97 -5.88
CA GLN A 181 -22.78 -9.61 -6.81
C GLN A 181 -21.89 -10.64 -6.10
N GLY A 182 -21.36 -11.60 -6.85
CA GLY A 182 -20.42 -12.59 -6.33
C GLY A 182 -19.75 -13.39 -7.44
N VAL A 183 -18.79 -14.24 -7.10
CA VAL A 183 -18.01 -15.01 -8.09
C VAL A 183 -18.88 -16.08 -8.76
N LYS A 184 -19.01 -16.01 -10.09
CA LYS A 184 -19.72 -16.98 -10.94
C LYS A 184 -18.80 -18.00 -11.57
N ILE A 185 -17.66 -17.54 -12.08
CA ILE A 185 -16.58 -18.40 -12.56
C ILE A 185 -15.31 -17.93 -11.89
N LEU A 186 -14.73 -18.79 -11.06
CA LEU A 186 -13.43 -18.53 -10.46
C LEU A 186 -12.35 -18.67 -11.52
N ALA A 187 -11.43 -17.70 -11.59
CA ALA A 187 -10.31 -17.76 -12.50
C ALA A 187 -9.41 -18.98 -12.18
N GLU A 188 -8.87 -19.63 -13.22
CA GLU A 188 -8.10 -20.89 -13.12
C GLU A 188 -6.88 -20.80 -12.17
N ARG A 189 -6.37 -19.59 -11.95
CA ARG A 189 -5.25 -19.32 -11.04
C ARG A 189 -5.58 -19.61 -9.57
N PHE A 190 -6.85 -19.55 -9.18
CA PHE A 190 -7.27 -19.56 -7.78
C PHE A 190 -7.91 -20.87 -7.36
N VAL A 191 -7.81 -21.17 -6.07
CA VAL A 191 -8.49 -22.30 -5.41
C VAL A 191 -9.50 -21.74 -4.41
N PRO A 192 -10.75 -22.24 -4.39
CA PRO A 192 -11.75 -21.82 -3.42
C PRO A 192 -11.36 -22.27 -2.01
N MET A 193 -11.78 -21.50 -1.00
CA MET A 193 -11.58 -21.79 0.42
C MET A 193 -12.87 -21.98 1.19
N ALA A 194 -13.98 -21.42 0.70
CA ALA A 194 -15.29 -21.61 1.31
C ALA A 194 -16.42 -21.43 0.30
N PHE A 195 -17.55 -22.06 0.62
CA PHE A 195 -18.80 -21.92 -0.11
C PHE A 195 -19.97 -21.70 0.84
N SER A 196 -20.91 -20.84 0.46
CA SER A 196 -22.23 -20.77 1.09
C SER A 196 -23.11 -21.98 0.69
N PRO A 197 -24.20 -22.27 1.42
CA PRO A 197 -25.11 -23.39 1.12
C PRO A 197 -25.78 -23.38 -0.26
N ASP A 198 -25.80 -22.23 -0.95
CA ASP A 198 -26.26 -22.11 -2.34
C ASP A 198 -25.14 -22.38 -3.37
N GLY A 199 -23.89 -22.57 -2.92
CA GLY A 199 -22.75 -22.87 -3.77
C GLY A 199 -21.97 -21.65 -4.25
N LEU A 200 -22.28 -20.44 -3.76
CA LEU A 200 -21.47 -19.25 -4.03
C LEU A 200 -20.09 -19.38 -3.36
N ILE A 201 -19.04 -18.94 -4.04
CA ILE A 201 -17.68 -18.90 -3.49
C ILE A 201 -17.56 -17.71 -2.54
N GLU A 202 -17.16 -17.98 -1.31
CA GLU A 202 -17.06 -17.00 -0.21
C GLU A 202 -15.62 -16.59 0.12
N GLY A 203 -14.65 -17.33 -0.41
CA GLY A 203 -13.25 -16.99 -0.34
C GLY A 203 -12.42 -17.86 -1.27
N PHE A 204 -11.30 -17.33 -1.74
CA PHE A 204 -10.36 -18.03 -2.61
C PHE A 204 -8.95 -17.44 -2.47
N TYR A 205 -7.94 -18.21 -2.86
CA TYR A 205 -6.53 -17.80 -2.79
C TYR A 205 -5.71 -18.35 -3.95
N ASP A 206 -4.53 -17.77 -4.18
CA ASP A 206 -3.53 -18.29 -5.11
C ASP A 206 -2.61 -19.31 -4.39
N PRO A 207 -2.73 -20.62 -4.66
CA PRO A 207 -1.92 -21.63 -3.97
C PRO A 207 -0.43 -21.53 -4.29
N ASN A 208 -0.05 -20.94 -5.43
CA ASN A 208 1.36 -20.74 -5.79
C ASN A 208 1.96 -19.47 -5.16
N ASN A 209 1.10 -18.60 -4.62
CA ASN A 209 1.47 -17.33 -4.04
C ASN A 209 0.92 -17.14 -2.63
N TYR A 210 0.96 -18.21 -1.83
CA TYR A 210 0.61 -18.20 -0.41
C TYR A 210 1.75 -18.76 0.44
N ASN A 211 2.49 -17.85 1.06
CA ASN A 211 3.41 -18.07 2.16
C ASN A 211 3.70 -16.70 2.79
N PRO A 212 2.95 -16.29 3.84
CA PRO A 212 3.06 -14.96 4.43
C PRO A 212 4.50 -14.61 4.86
N GLU A 213 5.22 -15.55 5.46
CA GLU A 213 6.61 -15.34 5.90
C GLU A 213 7.58 -15.09 4.72
N ASP A 214 7.20 -15.49 3.51
CA ASP A 214 7.92 -15.25 2.28
C ASP A 214 7.40 -14.05 1.48
N GLY A 215 6.48 -13.26 2.03
CA GLY A 215 5.91 -12.11 1.33
C GLY A 215 5.00 -12.51 0.17
N LYS A 216 4.42 -13.71 0.23
CA LYS A 216 3.48 -14.24 -0.75
C LYS A 216 2.09 -14.32 -0.13
N PHE A 217 1.17 -13.52 -0.63
CA PHE A 217 -0.20 -13.51 -0.13
C PHE A 217 -1.11 -12.91 -1.21
N ILE A 218 -1.84 -13.73 -1.96
CA ILE A 218 -2.85 -13.22 -2.92
C ILE A 218 -4.15 -13.97 -2.67
N MET A 219 -5.17 -13.26 -2.19
CA MET A 219 -6.47 -13.84 -1.90
C MET A 219 -7.63 -12.85 -1.89
N GLY A 220 -8.84 -13.39 -1.99
CA GLY A 220 -10.09 -12.68 -1.91
C GLY A 220 -11.05 -13.33 -0.91
N LEU A 221 -11.75 -12.51 -0.12
CA LEU A 221 -12.85 -12.90 0.76
C LEU A 221 -14.08 -12.09 0.39
N GLN A 222 -15.23 -12.76 0.26
CA GLN A 222 -16.49 -12.13 -0.12
C GLN A 222 -17.17 -11.48 1.10
N PHE A 223 -17.13 -12.15 2.25
CA PHE A 223 -17.56 -11.59 3.54
C PHE A 223 -16.55 -10.58 4.11
N HIS A 224 -16.93 -9.93 5.21
CA HIS A 224 -16.22 -8.82 5.84
C HIS A 224 -15.68 -9.18 7.23
N PRO A 225 -14.52 -9.86 7.34
CA PRO A 225 -13.94 -10.24 8.62
C PRO A 225 -13.65 -9.04 9.54
N GLU A 226 -13.42 -7.85 8.99
CA GLU A 226 -13.18 -6.64 9.77
C GLU A 226 -14.41 -6.16 10.56
N ARG A 227 -15.61 -6.56 10.11
CA ARG A 227 -16.91 -6.19 10.67
C ARG A 227 -17.55 -7.31 11.51
N MET A 228 -16.98 -8.51 11.53
CA MET A 228 -17.47 -9.63 12.33
C MET A 228 -17.08 -9.47 13.80
N ARG A 229 -17.76 -8.56 14.49
CA ARG A 229 -17.49 -8.16 15.87
C ARG A 229 -18.77 -8.13 16.69
N ASN A 230 -18.63 -8.37 17.98
CA ASN A 230 -19.71 -8.25 18.93
C ASN A 230 -20.19 -6.79 19.04
N HIS A 231 -21.50 -6.57 19.07
CA HIS A 231 -22.05 -5.20 19.16
C HIS A 231 -21.66 -4.46 20.45
N ASP A 232 -21.44 -5.20 21.55
CA ASP A 232 -21.14 -4.64 22.87
C ASP A 232 -19.63 -4.58 23.18
N SER A 233 -18.78 -5.13 22.31
CA SER A 233 -17.32 -5.18 22.50
C SER A 233 -16.60 -5.24 21.15
N ASP A 234 -15.51 -4.50 20.97
CA ASP A 234 -14.67 -4.55 19.74
C ASP A 234 -13.98 -5.92 19.50
N GLU A 235 -14.31 -6.95 20.29
CA GLU A 235 -13.89 -8.33 20.11
C GLU A 235 -14.54 -8.94 18.86
N PHE A 236 -13.77 -9.75 18.15
CA PHE A 236 -14.24 -10.45 16.95
C PHE A 236 -15.16 -11.63 17.32
N ASP A 237 -16.13 -11.91 16.45
CA ASP A 237 -17.01 -13.09 16.54
C ASP A 237 -16.18 -14.38 16.58
N TYR A 238 -15.07 -14.40 15.82
CA TYR A 238 -14.11 -15.50 15.80
C TYR A 238 -12.66 -14.98 15.86
N PRO A 239 -11.73 -15.71 16.51
CA PRO A 239 -10.30 -15.39 16.48
C PRO A 239 -9.75 -15.29 15.04
N GLY A 240 -10.27 -16.12 14.13
CA GLY A 240 -9.89 -16.19 12.72
C GLY A 240 -10.12 -14.91 11.92
N CYS A 241 -11.08 -14.07 12.30
CA CYS A 241 -11.34 -12.79 11.62
C CYS A 241 -10.11 -11.87 11.61
N SER A 242 -9.31 -11.93 12.68
CA SER A 242 -8.08 -11.14 12.81
C SER A 242 -6.93 -11.67 11.96
N LYS A 243 -6.93 -12.98 11.63
CA LYS A 243 -5.82 -13.67 10.96
C LYS A 243 -5.60 -13.20 9.54
N ALA A 244 -6.67 -12.90 8.80
CA ALA A 244 -6.57 -12.36 7.44
C ALA A 244 -5.68 -11.11 7.36
N TYR A 245 -5.84 -10.19 8.31
CA TYR A 245 -5.04 -8.96 8.38
C TYR A 245 -3.65 -9.19 8.96
N GLN A 246 -3.53 -10.07 9.96
CA GLN A 246 -2.22 -10.43 10.52
C GLN A 246 -1.31 -11.01 9.45
N GLU A 247 -1.79 -12.00 8.71
CA GLU A 247 -1.00 -12.66 7.68
C GLU A 247 -0.75 -11.79 6.46
N PHE A 248 -1.74 -10.98 6.05
CA PHE A 248 -1.53 -9.97 5.03
C PHE A 248 -0.39 -9.02 5.43
N VAL A 249 -0.41 -8.46 6.65
CA VAL A 249 0.64 -7.55 7.13
C VAL A 249 1.99 -8.26 7.29
N THR A 250 2.02 -9.50 7.77
CA THR A 250 3.22 -10.33 7.78
C THR A 250 3.81 -10.46 6.37
N ALA A 251 2.98 -10.73 5.37
CA ALA A 251 3.40 -10.80 3.98
C ALA A 251 3.92 -9.46 3.46
N VAL A 252 3.25 -8.36 3.77
CA VAL A 252 3.69 -7.01 3.39
C VAL A 252 5.09 -6.71 3.95
N ILE A 253 5.32 -6.98 5.24
CA ILE A 253 6.61 -6.74 5.90
C ILE A 253 7.69 -7.66 5.31
N ALA A 254 7.37 -8.93 5.04
CA ALA A 254 8.31 -9.86 4.42
C ALA A 254 8.67 -9.44 2.99
N TYR A 255 7.69 -8.96 2.21
CA TYR A 255 7.88 -8.45 0.86
C TYR A 255 8.75 -7.19 0.85
N GLU A 256 8.49 -6.22 1.74
CA GLU A 256 9.33 -5.03 1.95
C GLU A 256 10.79 -5.41 2.26
N LYS A 257 11.01 -6.36 3.17
CA LYS A 257 12.35 -6.84 3.52
C LYS A 257 13.04 -7.47 2.31
N LYS A 258 12.33 -8.25 1.50
CA LYS A 258 12.87 -8.86 0.27
C LYS A 258 13.29 -7.79 -0.73
N LEU A 259 12.44 -6.80 -0.99
CA LEU A 259 12.77 -5.65 -1.86
C LEU A 259 13.99 -4.89 -1.34
N SER A 260 14.02 -4.59 -0.04
CA SER A 260 15.14 -3.87 0.60
C SER A 260 16.43 -4.68 0.55
N SER A 261 16.37 -6.01 0.71
CA SER A 261 17.52 -6.91 0.59
C SER A 261 18.04 -7.03 -0.84
N SER A 262 17.15 -6.96 -1.83
CA SER A 262 17.52 -6.92 -3.25
C SER A 262 18.11 -5.56 -3.66
N MET A 263 17.85 -4.49 -2.90
CA MET A 263 18.44 -3.16 -3.09
C MET A 263 19.70 -2.91 -2.23
N LEU A 264 20.03 -3.81 -1.30
CA LEU A 264 21.24 -3.74 -0.48
C LEU A 264 22.47 -4.19 -1.28
N VAL A 265 23.13 -3.21 -1.90
CA VAL A 265 24.58 -3.23 -2.21
C VAL A 265 25.35 -3.67 -0.96
N PRO A 266 26.41 -4.52 -1.06
CA PRO A 266 27.07 -5.11 0.10
C PRO A 266 27.57 -4.07 1.11
N LYS A 267 27.49 -4.42 2.40
CA LYS A 267 27.99 -3.65 3.55
C LYS A 267 29.32 -2.99 3.20
N SER A 268 29.42 -1.69 3.51
CA SER A 268 30.61 -0.87 3.30
C SER A 268 31.90 -1.63 3.70
N PRO A 269 32.96 -1.61 2.86
CA PRO A 269 34.18 -2.34 3.16
C PRO A 269 34.79 -1.79 4.45
N LYS A 270 35.20 -2.69 5.35
CA LYS A 270 35.95 -2.33 6.56
C LYS A 270 37.17 -1.54 6.13
N LEU A 271 37.24 -0.26 6.53
CA LEU A 271 38.39 0.60 6.27
C LEU A 271 39.63 0.01 6.96
N ASN A 272 40.73 -0.12 6.21
CA ASN A 272 42.06 -0.46 6.70
C ASN A 272 42.42 0.43 7.92
N GLU A 273 43.11 -0.12 8.93
CA GLU A 273 43.58 0.57 10.15
C GLU A 273 44.24 1.94 9.85
N GLU A 274 44.93 2.08 8.72
CA GLU A 274 45.56 3.32 8.29
C GLU A 274 44.53 4.42 7.94
N LEU A 275 43.39 4.06 7.34
CA LEU A 275 42.29 4.97 7.04
C LEU A 275 41.47 5.29 8.30
N GLU A 276 41.35 4.35 9.25
CA GLU A 276 40.78 4.65 10.58
C GLU A 276 41.68 5.59 11.39
N GLN A 277 43.00 5.45 11.29
CA GLN A 277 43.95 6.36 11.93
C GLN A 277 43.84 7.76 11.33
N LYS A 278 43.73 7.89 10.00
CA LYS A 278 43.49 9.18 9.31
C LYS A 278 42.16 9.80 9.73
N ARG A 279 41.07 9.01 9.83
CA ARG A 279 39.78 9.46 10.34
C ARG A 279 39.86 9.96 11.79
N LYS A 280 40.56 9.22 12.67
CA LYS A 280 40.77 9.62 14.07
C LYS A 280 41.62 10.88 14.18
N LEU A 281 42.64 11.05 13.34
CA LEU A 281 43.46 12.25 13.25
C LEU A 281 42.60 13.47 12.87
N ILE A 282 41.75 13.34 11.85
CA ILE A 282 40.84 14.40 11.40
C ILE A 282 39.87 14.78 12.53
N LEU A 283 39.24 13.81 13.19
CA LEU A 283 38.33 14.07 14.31
C LEU A 283 39.03 14.73 15.51
N ARG A 284 40.30 14.37 15.76
CA ARG A 284 41.11 14.97 16.82
C ARG A 284 41.50 16.41 16.47
N SER A 285 41.83 16.68 15.21
CA SER A 285 42.07 18.05 14.69
C SER A 285 40.82 18.92 14.82
N PHE A 286 39.63 18.38 14.53
CA PHE A 286 38.35 19.07 14.72
C PHE A 286 38.03 19.33 16.21
N SER A 287 38.34 18.39 17.10
CA SER A 287 38.17 18.60 18.54
C SER A 287 39.15 19.64 19.10
N MET A 288 40.41 19.63 18.64
CA MET A 288 41.41 20.64 19.02
C MET A 288 41.04 22.02 18.50
N ALA A 289 40.56 22.13 17.25
CA ALA A 289 40.05 23.38 16.70
C ALA A 289 38.86 23.91 17.50
N ARG A 290 37.95 23.02 17.94
CA ARG A 290 36.81 23.36 18.80
C ARG A 290 37.24 23.81 20.21
N ASP A 291 38.25 23.17 20.80
CA ASP A 291 38.69 23.48 22.16
C ASP A 291 39.53 24.77 22.21
N ILE A 292 40.34 25.06 21.17
CA ILE A 292 41.00 26.36 20.98
C ILE A 292 39.95 27.48 20.87
N TYR A 293 38.85 27.23 20.15
CA TYR A 293 37.74 28.16 20.01
C TYR A 293 36.96 28.40 21.32
N LYS A 294 36.98 27.43 22.24
CA LYS A 294 36.35 27.56 23.57
C LYS A 294 37.25 28.26 24.59
N SER A 295 38.58 28.09 24.51
CA SER A 295 39.51 28.73 25.44
C SER A 295 39.71 30.22 25.20
N ASP A 296 39.48 30.72 23.97
CA ASP A 296 39.57 32.15 23.64
C ASP A 296 38.31 32.96 24.00
N SER A 297 37.34 32.34 24.69
CA SER A 297 36.07 32.94 25.10
C SER A 297 36.18 34.10 26.12
N HIS A 298 37.37 34.58 26.47
CA HIS A 298 37.51 35.69 27.42
C HIS A 298 37.87 37.04 26.84
N MET A 299 38.15 37.19 25.54
CA MET A 299 38.34 38.52 24.95
C MET A 299 37.76 38.62 23.55
N VAL A 300 36.87 39.61 23.40
CA VAL A 300 36.32 40.21 22.17
C VAL A 300 35.04 39.57 21.62
N ALA A 301 33.98 40.38 21.69
CA ALA A 301 32.65 40.15 21.20
C ALA A 301 32.54 40.33 19.69
N ASN A 302 32.25 39.25 18.96
CA ASN A 302 31.36 39.25 17.78
C ASN A 302 31.07 37.80 17.40
N ARG A 303 29.82 37.33 17.56
CA ARG A 303 29.43 35.94 17.32
C ARG A 303 28.92 35.78 15.89
N ASN A 304 29.49 34.83 15.14
CA ASN A 304 29.05 34.52 13.79
C ASN A 304 28.00 33.37 13.80
N PRO A 305 26.72 33.61 13.42
CA PRO A 305 25.65 32.60 13.44
C PRO A 305 25.69 31.58 12.30
N GLU A 306 26.65 31.69 11.38
CA GLU A 306 26.66 30.99 10.09
C GLU A 306 27.09 29.52 10.18
N LEU A 307 27.85 29.13 11.21
CA LEU A 307 28.40 27.77 11.34
C LEU A 307 27.43 26.76 11.97
N GLU A 308 26.47 27.22 12.76
CA GLU A 308 25.39 26.38 13.30
C GLU A 308 24.33 26.10 12.21
N ALA A 309 24.08 27.09 11.33
CA ALA A 309 23.18 26.96 10.19
C ALA A 309 23.69 25.96 9.11
N GLY A 310 25.01 25.81 8.95
CA GLY A 310 25.61 24.89 7.97
C GLY A 310 25.41 23.41 8.30
N ALA A 311 25.36 23.05 9.59
CA ALA A 311 25.10 21.68 10.03
C ALA A 311 23.62 21.30 9.83
N ASP A 312 22.70 22.21 10.12
CA ASP A 312 21.26 22.03 9.90
C ASP A 312 20.87 22.00 8.42
N PHE A 313 21.64 22.67 7.54
CA PHE A 313 21.43 22.69 6.09
C PHE A 313 21.74 21.33 5.43
N LEU A 314 22.74 20.60 5.91
CA LEU A 314 23.11 19.28 5.39
C LEU A 314 22.06 18.21 5.70
N GLN A 315 21.31 18.36 6.79
CA GLN A 315 20.21 17.46 7.13
C GLN A 315 18.94 17.75 6.29
N ALA A 316 18.83 18.94 5.68
CA ALA A 316 17.65 19.40 4.94
C ALA A 316 17.74 19.24 3.41
N ASN A 317 18.91 18.93 2.84
CA ASN A 317 19.15 18.94 1.38
C ASN A 317 19.23 17.55 0.71
N THR A 318 18.46 16.58 1.19
CA THR A 318 17.99 15.48 0.34
C THR A 318 16.84 16.02 -0.52
N ALA A 319 17.18 16.69 -1.62
CA ALA A 319 16.25 17.51 -2.40
C ALA A 319 15.29 16.67 -3.27
N LEU A 320 13.98 16.92 -3.10
CA LEU A 320 12.91 16.55 -4.03
C LEU A 320 12.95 17.47 -5.27
N SER A 321 12.51 16.98 -6.43
CA SER A 321 12.51 17.71 -7.70
C SER A 321 11.54 18.90 -7.70
N LEU A 322 11.82 19.91 -8.55
CA LEU A 322 11.00 21.12 -8.71
C LEU A 322 9.51 20.80 -9.02
N GLN A 323 9.26 19.64 -9.63
CA GLN A 323 7.94 19.14 -9.98
C GLN A 323 7.21 18.53 -8.77
N GLN A 324 7.94 17.89 -7.86
CA GLN A 324 7.43 17.40 -6.57
C GLN A 324 7.10 18.57 -5.63
N GLU A 325 7.88 19.65 -5.69
CA GLU A 325 7.63 20.87 -4.92
C GLU A 325 6.33 21.59 -5.36
N ASN A 326 6.07 21.65 -6.66
CA ASN A 326 4.82 22.21 -7.20
C ASN A 326 3.59 21.36 -6.88
N ARG A 327 3.74 20.02 -6.86
CA ARG A 327 2.70 19.09 -6.42
C ARG A 327 2.39 19.25 -4.93
N LEU A 328 3.40 19.37 -4.08
CA LEU A 328 3.23 19.59 -2.64
C LEU A 328 2.59 20.94 -2.33
N LYS A 329 2.85 21.99 -3.13
CA LYS A 329 2.18 23.29 -3.06
C LYS A 329 0.66 23.21 -3.35
N GLN A 330 0.23 22.32 -4.25
CA GLN A 330 -1.19 22.09 -4.53
C GLN A 330 -1.87 21.19 -3.47
N VAL A 331 -1.18 20.13 -3.01
CA VAL A 331 -1.74 19.17 -2.03
C VAL A 331 -1.82 19.76 -0.61
N GLY A 332 -0.84 20.61 -0.22
CA GLY A 332 -0.78 21.22 1.11
C GLY A 332 -1.84 22.29 1.39
N ALA A 333 -2.55 22.78 0.36
CA ALA A 333 -3.66 23.72 0.53
C ALA A 333 -4.97 23.05 0.96
N THR A 334 -5.11 21.73 0.76
CA THR A 334 -6.41 21.02 0.89
C THR A 334 -6.51 20.18 2.17
N ILE A 335 -5.39 19.89 2.85
CA ILE A 335 -5.38 19.06 4.07
C ILE A 335 -5.37 19.98 5.29
N ARG A 336 -6.25 19.70 6.27
CA ARG A 336 -6.43 20.41 7.55
C ARG A 336 -5.13 20.52 8.36
N ASN A 337 -4.27 21.47 7.98
CA ASN A 337 -3.20 22.11 8.76
C ASN A 337 -2.53 23.23 7.93
N GLY A 338 -3.31 23.96 7.11
CA GLY A 338 -2.81 25.00 6.21
C GLY A 338 -1.98 26.08 6.89
N ALA A 339 -2.16 26.33 8.19
CA ALA A 339 -1.37 27.29 8.96
C ALA A 339 0.08 26.83 9.19
N SER A 340 0.30 25.55 9.52
CA SER A 340 1.64 24.99 9.79
C SER A 340 2.46 24.86 8.50
N TYR A 341 1.82 24.40 7.41
CA TYR A 341 2.45 24.34 6.09
C TYR A 341 2.76 25.74 5.52
N SER A 342 1.83 26.68 5.62
CA SER A 342 2.07 28.07 5.21
C SER A 342 3.18 28.73 6.01
N HIS A 343 3.30 28.40 7.30
CA HIS A 343 4.40 28.87 8.14
C HIS A 343 5.74 28.30 7.70
N LYS A 344 5.82 26.99 7.41
CA LYS A 344 7.05 26.32 6.94
C LYS A 344 7.47 26.78 5.54
N MET A 345 6.52 27.01 4.63
CA MET A 345 6.76 27.59 3.30
C MET A 345 7.26 29.04 3.39
N LYS A 346 6.66 29.87 4.26
CA LYS A 346 7.15 31.24 4.52
C LYS A 346 8.57 31.22 5.09
N LEU A 347 8.87 30.28 5.98
CA LEU A 347 10.22 30.10 6.54
C LEU A 347 11.24 29.74 5.46
N ASN A 348 10.89 28.83 4.55
CA ASN A 348 11.76 28.45 3.43
C ASN A 348 11.94 29.59 2.41
N GLN A 349 10.89 30.33 2.07
CA GLN A 349 11.02 31.53 1.23
C GLN A 349 11.89 32.62 1.88
N MET A 350 11.78 32.81 3.20
CA MET A 350 12.66 33.72 3.93
C MET A 350 14.11 33.24 3.93
N ARG A 351 14.35 31.94 4.08
CA ARG A 351 15.69 31.32 3.99
C ARG A 351 16.29 31.45 2.59
N GLU A 352 15.50 31.21 1.55
CA GLU A 352 15.95 31.36 0.16
C GLU A 352 16.25 32.81 -0.19
N LYS A 353 15.41 33.76 0.27
CA LYS A 353 15.66 35.19 0.12
C LYS A 353 16.89 35.65 0.89
N ALA A 354 17.14 35.10 2.08
CA ALA A 354 18.35 35.35 2.85
C ALA A 354 19.59 34.81 2.13
N ALA A 355 19.55 33.57 1.62
CA ALA A 355 20.63 32.98 0.83
C ALA A 355 20.93 33.79 -0.44
N ARG A 356 19.91 34.23 -1.17
CA ARG A 356 20.08 35.09 -2.36
C ARG A 356 20.67 36.46 -2.00
N ASN A 357 20.25 37.07 -0.90
CA ASN A 357 20.83 38.33 -0.42
C ASN A 357 22.28 38.16 0.07
N MET A 358 22.61 37.01 0.66
CA MET A 358 23.99 36.70 1.05
C MET A 358 24.86 36.52 -0.19
N MET A 359 24.40 35.73 -1.16
CA MET A 359 25.12 35.51 -2.42
C MET A 359 25.26 36.79 -3.25
N SER A 360 24.29 37.72 -3.20
CA SER A 360 24.40 39.02 -3.88
C SER A 360 25.44 39.95 -3.26
N ASN A 361 25.82 39.70 -2.01
CA ASN A 361 26.81 40.50 -1.27
C ASN A 361 28.19 39.85 -1.25
N MET A 362 28.35 38.65 -1.83
CA MET A 362 29.64 37.96 -1.95
C MET A 362 30.45 38.54 -3.10
N SER A 363 31.77 38.56 -2.94
CA SER A 363 32.68 38.91 -4.04
C SER A 363 32.67 37.82 -5.12
N VAL A 364 33.08 38.18 -6.34
CA VAL A 364 33.17 37.23 -7.46
C VAL A 364 34.11 36.06 -7.13
N GLU A 365 35.18 36.29 -6.37
CA GLU A 365 36.08 35.23 -5.91
C GLU A 365 35.37 34.26 -4.96
N GLN A 366 34.59 34.76 -3.99
CA GLN A 366 33.87 33.91 -3.04
C GLN A 366 32.76 33.08 -3.70
N LEU A 367 32.07 33.64 -4.70
CA LEU A 367 31.11 32.89 -5.49
C LEU A 367 31.79 31.83 -6.36
N THR A 368 33.00 32.11 -6.85
CA THR A 368 33.79 31.16 -7.63
C THR A 368 34.26 30.00 -6.78
N ASP A 369 34.77 30.26 -5.57
CA ASP A 369 35.16 29.22 -4.61
C ASP A 369 33.99 28.33 -4.18
N LEU A 370 32.81 28.94 -4.00
CA LEU A 370 31.58 28.20 -3.69
C LEU A 370 31.21 27.26 -4.84
N VAL A 371 31.23 27.75 -6.08
CA VAL A 371 30.94 26.94 -7.28
C VAL A 371 31.98 25.84 -7.47
N SER A 372 33.26 26.13 -7.26
CA SER A 372 34.35 25.16 -7.31
C SER A 372 34.21 24.07 -6.25
N PHE A 373 33.79 24.42 -5.02
CA PHE A 373 33.52 23.46 -3.97
C PHE A 373 32.38 22.50 -4.33
N TYR A 374 31.26 23.03 -4.86
CA TYR A 374 30.15 22.19 -5.31
C TYR A 374 30.50 21.34 -6.54
N GLY A 375 31.33 21.86 -7.45
CA GLY A 375 31.87 21.11 -8.58
C GLY A 375 32.75 19.95 -8.14
N LEU A 376 33.63 20.17 -7.15
CA LEU A 376 34.49 19.13 -6.59
C LEU A 376 33.65 18.03 -5.91
N MET A 377 32.62 18.42 -5.14
CA MET A 377 31.70 17.47 -4.51
C MET A 377 30.92 16.66 -5.54
N HIS A 378 30.47 17.28 -6.63
CA HIS A 378 29.80 16.59 -7.71
C HIS A 378 30.72 15.58 -8.40
N GLN A 379 31.97 15.97 -8.66
CA GLN A 379 32.96 15.11 -9.30
C GLN A 379 33.34 13.90 -8.42
N ILE A 380 33.53 14.11 -7.11
CA ILE A 380 33.78 13.01 -6.16
C ILE A 380 32.60 12.04 -6.13
N CYS A 381 31.36 12.53 -6.15
CA CYS A 381 30.18 11.69 -6.24
C CYS A 381 30.13 10.90 -7.56
N SER A 382 30.46 11.54 -8.69
CA SER A 382 30.50 10.89 -10.01
C SER A 382 31.57 9.80 -10.08
N GLU A 383 32.81 10.10 -9.65
CA GLU A 383 33.91 9.13 -9.63
C GLU A 383 33.61 7.94 -8.72
N THR A 384 32.89 8.17 -7.61
CA THR A 384 32.44 7.10 -6.71
C THR A 384 31.39 6.19 -7.37
N ILE A 385 30.54 6.75 -8.24
CA ILE A 385 29.54 6.00 -9.00
C ILE A 385 30.20 5.24 -10.15
N ASP A 386 31.09 5.87 -10.92
CA ASP A 386 31.79 5.25 -12.06
C ASP A 386 32.71 4.11 -11.61
N ARG A 387 33.37 4.25 -10.45
CA ARG A 387 34.20 3.17 -9.88
C ARG A 387 33.38 1.95 -9.48
N LYS A 388 32.15 2.17 -8.96
CA LYS A 388 31.20 1.07 -8.70
C LYS A 388 30.71 0.38 -9.98
N MET A 389 30.61 1.12 -11.08
CA MET A 389 30.19 0.56 -12.37
C MET A 389 31.30 -0.26 -13.04
N HIS A 390 32.57 0.15 -12.90
CA HIS A 390 33.72 -0.59 -13.45
C HIS A 390 34.09 -1.85 -12.66
N GLU A 391 33.87 -1.88 -11.34
CA GLU A 391 34.07 -3.08 -10.52
C GLU A 391 33.09 -4.21 -10.89
N LEU A 392 31.93 -3.90 -11.46
CA LEU A 392 30.94 -4.88 -11.93
C LEU A 392 31.31 -5.58 -13.25
N VAL A 393 32.23 -5.02 -14.05
CA VAL A 393 32.60 -5.58 -15.38
C VAL A 393 33.78 -6.55 -15.29
N VAL A 394 34.55 -6.55 -14.20
CA VAL A 394 35.74 -7.40 -14.03
C VAL A 394 35.43 -8.73 -13.32
N GLU A 395 34.27 -8.87 -12.67
CA GLU A 395 33.87 -10.12 -11.99
C GLU A 395 33.21 -11.17 -12.92
N GLU A 396 33.01 -10.88 -14.21
CA GLU A 396 32.50 -11.84 -15.23
C GLU A 396 33.59 -12.39 -16.19
N SER A 397 34.89 -12.31 -15.86
CA SER A 397 35.99 -12.88 -16.67
C SER A 397 36.62 -14.12 -16.07
#